data_AF-A0A3U2ZX56-F1
#
_entry.id   AF-A0A3U2ZX56-F1
#
_cell.length_a   1.000
_cell.length_b   1.000
_cell.length_c   1.000
_cell.angle_alpha   90.00
_cell.angle_beta   90.00
_cell.angle_gamma   90.00
#
_symmetry.space_group_name_H-M   'P 1'
#
loop_
_entity.id
_entity.type
_entity.pdbx_description
1 polymer ?
#
loop_
_entity_poly.entity_id
_entity_poly.type
_entity_poly.pdbx_seq_one_letter_code
_entity_poly.pdbx_strand_id
1 'polypeptide(L)'
;MSSPVSTPYSAFNKLGLRATVAAIIAHIKELYLADQIPWVVGYSGGKDSTAVLQLVWSALQELKQEGNCHKDVHVISTDTLVENPIVAMWVEKSLERMLEAKVQQGIPIQPHRLTPAVKDRFWVNLIGKGYPAPRYKFRWCTDRLKISPSNNFINNLVDKRGEAILVLGTRKAESSTRAATMEHYENIESNTRRADGLTANGTLDRVWVYPPIANWTNDDVWVYLNSVSNPWNFPNQDLMGMYQGATEGGECPLVVDKSTQSCGDSRFGCYVCTMVSEDKSMSAMIANDEEKEWMYPLLALRNEIDVNDVDHNKKLDKLRRDKSRRDFRRMNGSLTVHITKNGADIVPGPYIQSFREELLEKVLQAQIAVQKMGPVEVKNLELLPQEELEEIRRIWLEEKLEVEDSLPVIYQKVMGKPYPGARRAHHPILNKTVLDKLRTFCAANNDAEGLMYQQIRATMAVANRHKNQLRRANLTTELMEILEKGAFSTLDEAKVFALERKRFELKIQYDNSPNLSDKEKESINEQIAIITRSIKERGYSSLLIETEVVSDDI
;
A
#
# COMPACT_ATOMS: atom_id res chain seq x y z
N MET A 1 6.03 29.36 -43.98
CA MET A 1 7.18 28.90 -43.19
C MET A 1 6.67 27.85 -42.23
N SER A 2 6.88 26.58 -42.57
CA SER A 2 6.61 25.45 -41.69
C SER A 2 7.56 25.52 -40.51
N SER A 3 7.02 25.66 -39.30
CA SER A 3 7.78 25.56 -38.05
C SER A 3 8.68 24.31 -38.10
N PRO A 4 9.97 24.39 -37.72
CA PRO A 4 10.81 23.20 -37.70
C PRO A 4 10.18 22.19 -36.74
N VAL A 5 9.85 21.01 -37.26
CA VAL A 5 9.39 19.87 -36.46
C VAL A 5 10.51 19.57 -35.47
N SER A 6 10.34 19.95 -34.21
CA SER A 6 11.32 19.65 -33.18
C SER A 6 11.42 18.14 -33.06
N THR A 7 12.56 17.56 -33.41
CA THR A 7 12.78 16.12 -33.22
C THR A 7 12.54 15.80 -31.75
N PRO A 8 11.69 14.82 -31.42
CA PRO A 8 11.47 14.45 -30.03
C PRO A 8 12.80 14.08 -29.37
N TYR A 9 12.97 14.49 -28.12
CA TYR A 9 14.19 14.20 -27.36
C TYR A 9 14.34 12.68 -27.19
N SER A 10 15.53 12.16 -27.47
CA SER A 10 15.93 10.78 -27.19
C SER A 10 17.37 10.77 -26.70
N ALA A 11 17.65 9.90 -25.73
CA ALA A 11 19.01 9.66 -25.22
C ALA A 11 19.97 9.13 -26.29
N PHE A 12 19.45 8.65 -27.42
CA PHE A 12 20.23 8.07 -28.52
C PHE A 12 20.48 9.03 -29.68
N ASN A 13 19.88 10.23 -29.70
CA ASN A 13 20.00 11.17 -30.83
C ASN A 13 21.46 11.59 -31.12
N LYS A 14 22.31 11.72 -30.09
CA LYS A 14 23.68 12.24 -30.24
C LYS A 14 24.71 11.18 -30.62
N LEU A 15 24.67 10.01 -29.98
CA LEU A 15 25.70 8.96 -30.11
C LEU A 15 25.16 7.68 -30.77
N GLY A 16 23.84 7.54 -30.91
CA GLY A 16 23.19 6.29 -31.28
C GLY A 16 23.08 5.31 -30.11
N LEU A 17 22.21 4.31 -30.26
CA LEU A 17 21.92 3.31 -29.21
C LEU A 17 23.18 2.60 -28.71
N ARG A 18 23.98 2.04 -29.63
CA ARG A 18 25.15 1.22 -29.27
C ARG A 18 26.18 1.99 -28.45
N ALA A 19 26.53 3.21 -28.88
CA ALA A 19 27.54 4.00 -28.19
C ALA A 19 27.02 4.57 -26.86
N THR A 20 25.74 4.97 -26.79
CA THR A 20 25.14 5.39 -25.50
C THR A 20 25.12 4.25 -24.49
N VAL A 21 24.73 3.03 -24.91
CA VAL A 21 24.74 1.84 -24.04
C VAL A 21 26.16 1.48 -23.61
N ALA A 22 27.13 1.48 -24.52
CA ALA A 22 28.53 1.21 -24.21
C ALA A 22 29.11 2.23 -23.21
N ALA A 23 28.75 3.52 -23.34
CA ALA A 23 29.18 4.55 -22.40
C ALA A 23 28.61 4.33 -20.98
N ILE A 24 27.34 3.91 -20.88
CA ILE A 24 26.73 3.58 -19.59
C ILE A 24 27.37 2.33 -18.98
N ILE A 25 27.61 1.29 -19.78
CA ILE A 25 28.32 0.09 -19.32
C ILE A 25 29.73 0.44 -18.83
N ALA A 26 30.47 1.27 -19.56
CA ALA A 26 31.79 1.72 -19.15
C ALA A 26 31.74 2.49 -17.81
N HIS A 27 30.76 3.37 -17.62
CA HIS A 27 30.57 4.08 -16.35
C HIS A 27 30.20 3.14 -15.19
N ILE A 28 29.34 2.15 -15.44
CA ILE A 28 29.04 1.11 -14.44
C ILE A 28 30.30 0.36 -14.03
N LYS A 29 31.16 -0.01 -15.00
CA LYS A 29 32.42 -0.72 -14.73
C LYS A 29 33.38 0.13 -13.91
N GLU A 30 33.52 1.41 -14.26
CA GLU A 30 34.33 2.38 -13.52
C GLU A 30 33.89 2.47 -12.06
N LEU A 31 32.59 2.70 -11.81
CA LEU A 31 32.04 2.76 -10.46
C LEU A 31 32.16 1.44 -9.70
N TYR A 32 31.99 0.32 -10.40
CA TYR A 32 32.14 -1.00 -9.80
C TYR A 32 33.59 -1.28 -9.36
N LEU A 33 34.59 -0.78 -10.09
CA LEU A 33 36.00 -0.98 -9.75
C LEU A 33 36.56 0.06 -8.76
N ALA A 34 35.89 1.21 -8.61
CA ALA A 34 36.37 2.32 -7.77
C ALA A 34 36.48 1.99 -6.27
N ASP A 35 35.64 1.09 -5.76
CA ASP A 35 35.52 0.80 -4.33
C ASP A 35 35.04 -0.64 -4.04
N GLN A 36 34.90 -1.00 -2.76
CA GLN A 36 34.33 -2.27 -2.31
C GLN A 36 32.89 -2.14 -1.78
N ILE A 37 32.22 -1.01 -2.03
CA ILE A 37 30.88 -0.73 -1.52
C ILE A 37 29.87 -1.64 -2.23
N PRO A 38 29.05 -2.43 -1.50
CA PRO A 38 28.10 -3.34 -2.11
C PRO A 38 27.00 -2.60 -2.89
N TRP A 39 26.56 -3.22 -3.99
CA TRP A 39 25.50 -2.66 -4.83
C TRP A 39 24.16 -3.31 -4.53
N VAL A 40 23.11 -2.50 -4.50
CA VAL A 40 21.72 -2.92 -4.35
C VAL A 40 20.95 -2.41 -5.56
N VAL A 41 20.50 -3.30 -6.44
CA VAL A 41 19.68 -2.96 -7.60
C VAL A 41 18.21 -3.14 -7.25
N GLY A 42 17.44 -2.06 -7.29
CA GLY A 42 15.99 -2.11 -7.11
C GLY A 42 15.30 -2.68 -8.34
N TYR A 43 14.67 -3.86 -8.21
CA TYR A 43 14.01 -4.57 -9.30
C TYR A 43 12.52 -4.76 -9.05
N SER A 44 11.67 -4.19 -9.90
CA SER A 44 10.20 -4.31 -9.80
C SER A 44 9.58 -5.20 -10.87
N GLY A 45 10.38 -5.75 -11.79
CA GLY A 45 9.88 -6.48 -12.97
C GLY A 45 9.29 -5.60 -14.07
N GLY A 46 9.20 -4.28 -13.86
CA GLY A 46 8.80 -3.32 -14.89
C GLY A 46 9.94 -2.95 -15.82
N LYS A 47 9.61 -2.35 -16.97
CA LYS A 47 10.55 -2.00 -18.06
C LYS A 47 11.80 -1.24 -17.59
N ASP A 48 11.62 -0.22 -16.76
CA ASP A 48 12.72 0.66 -16.32
C ASP A 48 13.72 -0.12 -15.46
N SER A 49 13.21 -0.90 -14.50
CA SER A 49 14.04 -1.73 -13.61
C SER A 49 14.71 -2.90 -14.34
N THR A 50 14.03 -3.49 -15.34
CA THR A 50 14.62 -4.51 -16.21
C THR A 50 15.75 -3.92 -17.02
N ALA A 51 15.58 -2.75 -17.63
CA ALA A 51 16.64 -2.10 -18.41
C ALA A 51 17.88 -1.78 -17.57
N VAL A 52 17.69 -1.24 -16.37
CA VAL A 52 18.80 -1.00 -15.41
C VAL A 52 19.51 -2.29 -15.06
N LEU A 53 18.79 -3.35 -14.72
CA LEU A 53 19.41 -4.61 -14.35
C LEU A 53 20.14 -5.24 -15.54
N GLN A 54 19.62 -5.15 -16.76
CA GLN A 54 20.34 -5.60 -17.96
C GLN A 54 21.66 -4.86 -18.16
N LEU A 55 21.68 -3.54 -18.00
CA LEU A 55 22.90 -2.73 -18.11
C LEU A 55 23.95 -3.14 -17.07
N VAL A 56 23.54 -3.30 -15.82
CA VAL A 56 24.42 -3.76 -14.73
C VAL A 56 24.93 -5.18 -15.01
N TRP A 57 24.05 -6.07 -15.44
CA TRP A 57 24.39 -7.47 -15.72
C TRP A 57 25.39 -7.58 -16.88
N SER A 58 25.19 -6.83 -17.97
CA SER A 58 26.14 -6.78 -19.09
C SER A 58 27.51 -6.25 -18.66
N ALA A 59 27.56 -5.21 -17.84
CA ALA A 59 28.81 -4.70 -17.28
C ALA A 59 29.56 -5.77 -16.46
N LEU A 60 28.84 -6.55 -15.64
CA LEU A 60 29.44 -7.65 -14.87
C LEU A 60 29.92 -8.80 -15.76
N GLN A 61 29.20 -9.12 -16.85
CA GLN A 61 29.67 -10.12 -17.82
C GLN A 61 30.98 -9.71 -18.48
N GLU A 62 31.13 -8.44 -18.87
CA GLU A 62 32.40 -7.92 -19.40
C GLU A 62 33.51 -7.97 -18.33
N LEU A 63 33.24 -7.49 -17.12
CA LEU A 63 34.19 -7.54 -16.01
C LEU A 63 34.61 -8.98 -15.67
N LYS A 64 33.72 -9.95 -15.84
CA LYS A 64 34.01 -11.36 -15.61
C LYS A 64 35.01 -11.88 -16.64
N GLN A 65 34.87 -11.49 -17.90
CA GLN A 65 35.84 -11.83 -18.97
C GLN A 65 37.20 -11.16 -18.72
N GLU A 66 37.18 -9.95 -18.13
CA GLU A 66 38.39 -9.23 -17.72
C GLU A 66 39.02 -9.73 -16.42
N GLY A 67 38.35 -10.65 -15.71
CA GLY A 67 38.83 -11.22 -14.44
C GLY A 67 38.65 -10.34 -13.20
N ASN A 68 37.92 -9.21 -13.30
CA ASN A 68 37.77 -8.22 -12.22
C ASN A 68 36.36 -8.22 -11.56
N CYS A 69 35.57 -9.27 -11.77
CA CYS A 69 34.20 -9.38 -11.26
C CYS A 69 34.16 -10.09 -9.89
N HIS A 70 34.35 -9.31 -8.81
CA HIS A 70 34.51 -9.86 -7.44
C HIS A 70 33.54 -9.32 -6.38
N LYS A 71 32.94 -8.15 -6.62
CA LYS A 71 32.05 -7.46 -5.68
C LYS A 71 30.61 -7.98 -5.81
N ASP A 72 29.98 -8.24 -4.66
CA ASP A 72 28.59 -8.68 -4.59
C ASP A 72 27.61 -7.59 -5.08
N VAL A 73 26.64 -8.00 -5.91
CA VAL A 73 25.53 -7.17 -6.37
C VAL A 73 24.21 -7.81 -5.93
N HIS A 74 23.50 -7.16 -5.02
CA HIS A 74 22.21 -7.62 -4.52
C HIS A 74 21.09 -7.07 -5.39
N VAL A 75 20.24 -7.93 -5.96
CA VAL A 75 19.03 -7.50 -6.67
C VAL A 75 17.87 -7.69 -5.72
N ILE A 76 17.18 -6.62 -5.34
CA ILE A 76 16.05 -6.69 -4.41
C ILE A 76 14.74 -6.44 -5.13
N SER A 77 13.75 -7.29 -4.88
CA SER A 77 12.38 -7.09 -5.33
C SER A 77 11.42 -7.17 -4.15
N THR A 78 10.62 -6.13 -3.93
CA THR A 78 9.64 -6.12 -2.84
C THR A 78 8.28 -6.57 -3.34
N ASP A 79 7.88 -7.76 -2.92
CA ASP A 79 6.56 -8.32 -3.16
C ASP A 79 5.62 -7.92 -2.01
N THR A 80 4.61 -7.11 -2.33
CA THR A 80 3.63 -6.66 -1.32
C THR A 80 2.62 -7.72 -0.92
N LEU A 81 2.62 -8.89 -1.58
CA LEU A 81 1.65 -9.99 -1.45
C LEU A 81 0.23 -9.63 -1.85
N VAL A 82 0.05 -8.42 -2.41
CA VAL A 82 -1.20 -7.94 -3.00
C VAL A 82 -0.97 -7.30 -4.37
N GLU A 83 0.20 -7.54 -4.98
CA GLU A 83 0.47 -7.17 -6.38
C GLU A 83 -0.52 -7.88 -7.32
N ASN A 84 -0.74 -7.33 -8.52
CA ASN A 84 -1.46 -8.04 -9.57
C ASN A 84 -0.84 -9.45 -9.76
N PRO A 85 -1.62 -10.55 -9.69
CA PRO A 85 -1.04 -11.89 -9.71
C PRO A 85 -0.22 -12.22 -10.96
N ILE A 86 -0.59 -11.69 -12.13
CA ILE A 86 0.18 -11.88 -13.37
C ILE A 86 1.58 -11.24 -13.22
N VAL A 87 1.63 -10.07 -12.62
CA VAL A 87 2.88 -9.33 -12.38
C VAL A 87 3.71 -9.99 -11.28
N ALA A 88 3.07 -10.47 -10.21
CA ALA A 88 3.74 -11.21 -9.15
C ALA A 88 4.43 -12.47 -9.70
N MET A 89 3.72 -13.25 -10.51
CA MET A 89 4.26 -14.43 -11.20
C MET A 89 5.39 -14.07 -12.18
N TRP A 90 5.24 -12.97 -12.93
CA TRP A 90 6.29 -12.47 -13.82
C TRP A 90 7.59 -12.18 -13.07
N VAL A 91 7.48 -11.45 -11.95
CA VAL A 91 8.64 -11.12 -11.10
C VAL A 91 9.25 -12.38 -10.49
N GLU A 92 8.43 -13.30 -9.98
CA GLU A 92 8.89 -14.56 -9.39
C GLU A 92 9.68 -15.40 -10.40
N LYS A 93 9.12 -15.63 -11.60
CA LYS A 93 9.82 -16.33 -12.69
C LYS A 93 11.11 -15.62 -13.10
N SER A 94 11.11 -14.29 -13.14
CA SER A 94 12.31 -13.53 -13.47
C SER A 94 13.43 -13.74 -12.43
N LEU A 95 13.09 -13.73 -11.13
CA LEU A 95 14.06 -13.99 -10.06
C LEU A 95 14.61 -15.42 -10.11
N GLU A 96 13.78 -16.42 -10.41
CA GLU A 96 14.22 -17.80 -10.63
C GLU A 96 15.22 -17.89 -11.80
N ARG A 97 14.90 -17.26 -12.93
CA ARG A 97 15.79 -17.19 -14.09
C ARG A 97 17.12 -16.48 -13.77
N MET A 98 17.11 -15.44 -12.96
CA MET A 98 18.34 -14.80 -12.49
C MET A 98 19.18 -15.74 -11.62
N LEU A 99 18.55 -16.56 -10.77
CA LEU A 99 19.26 -17.56 -9.96
C LEU A 99 19.92 -18.65 -10.82
N GLU A 100 19.26 -19.09 -11.89
CA GLU A 100 19.83 -20.02 -12.87
C GLU A 100 21.00 -19.38 -13.63
N ALA A 101 20.77 -18.18 -14.18
CA ALA A 101 21.72 -17.49 -15.04
C ALA A 101 23.00 -17.08 -14.28
N LYS A 102 22.89 -16.62 -13.03
CA LYS A 102 24.09 -16.26 -12.25
C LYS A 102 25.03 -17.45 -12.04
N VAL A 103 24.48 -18.66 -11.88
CA VAL A 103 25.27 -19.89 -11.65
C VAL A 103 25.95 -20.30 -12.95
N GLN A 104 25.20 -20.28 -14.06
CA GLN A 104 25.74 -20.61 -15.38
C GLN A 104 26.83 -19.65 -15.83
N GLN A 105 26.70 -18.37 -15.50
CA GLN A 105 27.62 -17.31 -15.95
C GLN A 105 28.73 -16.99 -14.93
N GLY A 106 28.63 -17.50 -13.70
CA GLY A 106 29.64 -17.32 -12.65
C GLY A 106 29.85 -15.88 -12.23
N ILE A 107 28.77 -15.08 -12.17
CA ILE A 107 28.77 -13.67 -11.77
C ILE A 107 28.18 -13.47 -10.35
N PRO A 108 28.64 -12.47 -9.58
CA PRO A 108 28.30 -12.28 -8.17
C PRO A 108 26.97 -11.53 -7.96
N ILE A 109 25.92 -11.91 -8.70
CA ILE A 109 24.57 -11.35 -8.53
C ILE A 109 23.78 -12.18 -7.52
N GLN A 110 23.08 -11.55 -6.59
CA GLN A 110 22.24 -12.21 -5.59
C GLN A 110 20.82 -11.64 -5.62
N PRO A 111 19.86 -12.32 -6.27
CA PRO A 111 18.44 -11.95 -6.24
C PRO A 111 17.79 -12.25 -4.88
N HIS A 112 17.00 -11.31 -4.37
CA HIS A 112 16.25 -11.40 -3.10
C HIS A 112 14.80 -10.98 -3.32
N ARG A 113 13.85 -11.87 -2.99
CA ARG A 113 12.44 -11.52 -2.83
C ARG A 113 12.22 -11.06 -1.39
N LEU A 114 11.85 -9.80 -1.21
CA LEU A 114 11.54 -9.20 0.08
C LEU A 114 10.02 -9.16 0.24
N THR A 115 9.52 -9.52 1.41
CA THR A 115 8.10 -9.46 1.76
C THR A 115 7.88 -8.67 3.05
N PRO A 116 6.73 -8.00 3.23
CA PRO A 116 6.39 -7.34 4.48
C PRO A 116 6.31 -8.33 5.65
N ALA A 117 6.70 -7.85 6.83
CA ALA A 117 6.45 -8.56 8.08
C ALA A 117 4.94 -8.83 8.23
N VAL A 118 4.57 -9.99 8.79
CA VAL A 118 3.17 -10.45 8.87
C VAL A 118 2.24 -9.38 9.45
N LYS A 119 2.63 -8.75 10.56
CA LYS A 119 1.87 -7.66 11.23
C LYS A 119 1.59 -6.43 10.33
N ASP A 120 2.35 -6.27 9.26
CA ASP A 120 2.32 -5.12 8.36
C ASP A 120 1.69 -5.45 7.00
N ARG A 121 1.31 -6.70 6.75
CA ARG A 121 0.64 -7.12 5.52
C ARG A 121 -0.75 -6.50 5.37
N PHE A 122 -1.22 -6.45 4.13
CA PHE A 122 -2.42 -5.69 3.76
C PHE A 122 -3.65 -6.18 4.52
N TRP A 123 -3.96 -7.49 4.45
CA TRP A 123 -5.14 -8.05 5.08
C TRP A 123 -5.04 -8.08 6.60
N VAL A 124 -3.84 -8.25 7.18
CA VAL A 124 -3.64 -8.12 8.63
C VAL A 124 -3.98 -6.72 9.13
N ASN A 125 -3.59 -5.66 8.40
CA ASN A 125 -3.97 -4.29 8.78
C ASN A 125 -5.47 -4.02 8.55
N LEU A 126 -6.03 -4.47 7.43
CA LEU A 126 -7.41 -4.20 7.05
C LEU A 126 -8.42 -5.05 7.86
N ILE A 127 -8.26 -6.38 7.86
CA ILE A 127 -9.14 -7.36 8.51
C ILE A 127 -8.75 -7.57 9.97
N GLY A 128 -7.46 -7.63 10.30
CA GLY A 128 -7.01 -7.78 11.70
C GLY A 128 -7.28 -6.50 12.50
N LYS A 129 -6.53 -5.43 12.18
CA LYS A 129 -6.58 -4.17 12.94
C LYS A 129 -7.82 -3.32 12.65
N GLY A 130 -8.45 -3.50 11.49
CA GLY A 130 -9.57 -2.69 11.05
C GLY A 130 -9.17 -1.37 10.41
N TYR A 131 -7.96 -1.25 9.84
CA TYR A 131 -7.57 0.00 9.20
C TYR A 131 -8.47 0.27 8.00
N PRO A 132 -8.92 1.53 7.78
CA PRO A 132 -9.60 1.87 6.54
C PRO A 132 -8.67 1.64 5.35
N ALA A 133 -9.26 1.31 4.20
CA ALA A 133 -8.50 1.19 2.95
C ALA A 133 -7.65 2.46 2.69
N PRO A 134 -6.42 2.32 2.12
CA PRO A 134 -5.52 3.45 1.90
C PRO A 134 -6.17 4.59 1.12
N ARG A 135 -5.93 5.83 1.56
CA ARG A 135 -6.39 7.06 0.89
C ARG A 135 -5.25 8.07 0.79
N TYR A 136 -5.43 9.12 0.00
CA TYR A 136 -4.43 10.17 -0.19
C TYR A 136 -3.84 10.72 1.13
N LYS A 137 -4.69 11.03 2.12
CA LYS A 137 -4.27 11.53 3.44
C LYS A 137 -3.93 10.43 4.46
N PHE A 138 -4.12 9.15 4.12
CA PHE A 138 -3.91 8.01 5.01
C PHE A 138 -3.36 6.81 4.23
N ARG A 139 -2.18 7.00 3.61
CA ARG A 139 -1.52 6.03 2.75
C ARG A 139 -0.53 5.16 3.55
N TRP A 140 -1.07 4.27 4.39
CA TRP A 140 -0.25 3.39 5.22
C TRP A 140 0.41 2.24 4.45
N CYS A 141 -0.11 1.88 3.28
CA CYS A 141 0.36 0.70 2.53
C CYS A 141 1.76 0.87 1.94
N THR A 142 2.13 2.05 1.44
CA THR A 142 3.43 2.24 0.76
C THR A 142 4.60 2.12 1.71
N ASP A 143 4.49 2.76 2.88
CA ASP A 143 5.53 2.71 3.91
C ASP A 143 5.75 1.28 4.43
N ARG A 144 4.65 0.58 4.75
CA ARG A 144 4.69 -0.76 5.35
C ARG A 144 5.01 -1.86 4.36
N LEU A 145 4.40 -1.81 3.18
CA LEU A 145 4.47 -2.92 2.22
C LEU A 145 5.64 -2.78 1.25
N LYS A 146 6.09 -1.56 0.89
CA LYS A 146 7.17 -1.35 -0.09
C LYS A 146 8.46 -0.80 0.54
N ILE A 147 8.36 0.27 1.33
CA ILE A 147 9.54 0.99 1.83
C ILE A 147 10.22 0.20 2.95
N SER A 148 9.46 -0.22 3.97
CA SER A 148 10.00 -0.90 5.15
C SER A 148 10.77 -2.18 4.84
N PRO A 149 10.30 -3.12 3.97
CA PRO A 149 11.05 -4.32 3.62
C PRO A 149 12.40 -4.01 2.94
N SER A 150 12.40 -3.05 2.00
CA SER A 150 13.62 -2.59 1.32
C SER A 150 14.59 -1.90 2.28
N ASN A 151 14.10 -0.98 3.10
CA ASN A 151 14.93 -0.25 4.06
C ASN A 151 15.55 -1.19 5.10
N ASN A 152 14.79 -2.18 5.60
CA ASN A 152 15.34 -3.18 6.52
C ASN A 152 16.48 -3.97 5.89
N PHE A 153 16.35 -4.36 4.62
CA PHE A 153 17.45 -5.05 3.91
C PHE A 153 18.67 -4.14 3.75
N ILE A 154 18.47 -2.90 3.30
CA ILE A 154 19.56 -1.95 3.03
C ILE A 154 20.27 -1.56 4.33
N ASN A 155 19.54 -1.24 5.40
CA ASN A 155 20.11 -0.92 6.71
C ASN A 155 20.96 -2.08 7.26
N ASN A 156 20.45 -3.32 7.18
CA ASN A 156 21.22 -4.49 7.60
C ASN A 156 22.51 -4.69 6.78
N LEU A 157 22.53 -4.26 5.51
CA LEU A 157 23.72 -4.30 4.66
C LEU A 157 24.70 -3.19 5.04
N VAL A 158 24.21 -1.97 5.21
CA VAL A 158 25.00 -0.79 5.66
C VAL A 158 25.62 -1.04 7.02
N ASP A 159 24.90 -1.63 7.97
CA ASP A 159 25.42 -1.98 9.30
C ASP A 159 26.59 -2.97 9.24
N LYS A 160 26.62 -3.84 8.22
CA LYS A 160 27.68 -4.86 8.03
C LYS A 160 28.84 -4.38 7.16
N ARG A 161 28.58 -3.50 6.19
CA ARG A 161 29.52 -3.12 5.12
C ARG A 161 29.92 -1.64 5.14
N GLY A 162 29.30 -0.83 6.00
CA GLY A 162 29.59 0.60 6.17
C GLY A 162 28.74 1.50 5.27
N GLU A 163 28.65 1.18 3.98
CA GLU A 163 27.92 1.96 2.96
C GLU A 163 27.23 1.03 1.94
N ALA A 164 26.33 1.57 1.11
CA ALA A 164 25.75 0.85 -0.03
C ALA A 164 25.47 1.79 -1.22
N ILE A 165 25.56 1.26 -2.45
CA ILE A 165 25.12 1.96 -3.67
C ILE A 165 23.79 1.36 -4.12
N LEU A 166 22.72 2.16 -4.09
CA LEU A 166 21.38 1.83 -4.54
C LEU A 166 21.18 2.25 -6.01
N VAL A 167 21.07 1.27 -6.91
CA VAL A 167 20.85 1.51 -8.33
C VAL A 167 19.35 1.48 -8.64
N LEU A 168 18.82 2.57 -9.22
CA LEU A 168 17.39 2.75 -9.47
C LEU A 168 17.09 3.15 -10.93
N GLY A 169 15.95 2.69 -11.44
CA GLY A 169 15.42 3.05 -12.76
C GLY A 169 14.65 4.38 -12.81
N THR A 170 14.94 5.34 -11.93
CA THR A 170 14.26 6.65 -11.90
C THR A 170 14.70 7.52 -13.07
N ARG A 171 13.74 8.21 -13.73
CA ARG A 171 13.99 9.05 -14.91
C ARG A 171 13.46 10.46 -14.74
N LYS A 172 14.20 11.46 -15.24
CA LYS A 172 13.76 12.87 -15.26
C LYS A 172 12.53 13.06 -16.15
N ALA A 173 12.41 12.30 -17.23
CA ALA A 173 11.29 12.34 -18.16
C ALA A 173 9.97 11.78 -17.58
N GLU A 174 9.94 11.24 -16.36
CA GLU A 174 8.73 10.65 -15.80
C GLU A 174 7.75 11.69 -15.20
N SER A 175 8.24 12.79 -14.64
CA SER A 175 7.43 13.96 -14.25
C SER A 175 8.31 15.15 -13.89
N SER A 176 7.76 16.36 -13.99
CA SER A 176 8.44 17.60 -13.57
C SER A 176 8.85 17.56 -12.10
N THR A 177 8.01 17.03 -11.22
CA THR A 177 8.32 16.87 -9.79
C THR A 177 9.49 15.93 -9.55
N ARG A 178 9.57 14.80 -10.29
CA ARG A 178 10.72 13.88 -10.18
C ARG A 178 12.00 14.50 -10.72
N ALA A 179 11.94 15.23 -11.84
CA ALA A 179 13.08 15.94 -12.37
C ALA A 179 13.65 16.96 -11.35
N ALA A 180 12.78 17.80 -10.78
CA ALA A 180 13.18 18.78 -9.76
C ALA A 180 13.78 18.12 -8.51
N THR A 181 13.23 16.98 -8.07
CA THR A 181 13.76 16.23 -6.91
C THR A 181 15.14 15.66 -7.21
N MET A 182 15.33 15.04 -8.38
CA MET A 182 16.63 14.50 -8.79
C MET A 182 17.68 15.62 -8.91
N GLU A 183 17.33 16.72 -9.57
CA GLU A 183 18.21 17.88 -9.71
C GLU A 183 18.58 18.52 -8.38
N HIS A 184 17.65 18.55 -7.42
CA HIS A 184 17.96 19.01 -6.07
C HIS A 184 19.08 18.16 -5.47
N TYR A 185 18.91 16.85 -5.36
CA TYR A 185 19.93 15.95 -4.78
C TYR A 185 21.24 15.88 -5.57
N GLU A 186 21.19 16.08 -6.89
CA GLU A 186 22.39 16.21 -7.74
C GLU A 186 23.22 17.46 -7.40
N ASN A 187 22.57 18.56 -6.97
CA ASN A 187 23.19 19.86 -6.78
C ASN A 187 23.37 20.31 -5.32
N ILE A 188 22.96 19.50 -4.33
CA ILE A 188 23.20 19.81 -2.91
C ILE A 188 24.71 19.85 -2.63
N GLU A 189 25.17 20.87 -1.90
CA GLU A 189 26.61 21.07 -1.57
C GLU A 189 27.23 19.89 -0.82
N SER A 190 26.44 19.15 -0.02
CA SER A 190 26.90 17.96 0.69
C SER A 190 27.07 16.72 -0.19
N ASN A 191 26.75 16.78 -1.49
CA ASN A 191 26.95 15.66 -2.40
C ASN A 191 28.41 15.56 -2.86
N THR A 192 29.22 14.87 -2.06
CA THR A 192 30.66 14.68 -2.31
C THR A 192 30.97 13.76 -3.50
N ARG A 193 30.01 12.96 -3.97
CA ARG A 193 30.20 11.99 -5.08
C ARG A 193 29.49 12.39 -6.37
N ARG A 194 29.20 13.69 -6.55
CA ARG A 194 28.57 14.21 -7.77
C ARG A 194 29.38 13.91 -9.03
N ALA A 195 30.71 13.99 -8.97
CA ALA A 195 31.58 13.71 -10.11
C ALA A 195 31.46 12.25 -10.59
N ASP A 196 31.18 11.32 -9.67
CA ASP A 196 30.95 9.91 -9.94
C ASP A 196 29.54 9.65 -10.53
N GLY A 197 28.66 10.67 -10.58
CA GLY A 197 27.26 10.53 -10.99
C GLY A 197 26.37 9.93 -9.90
N LEU A 198 26.80 10.00 -8.64
CA LEU A 198 26.06 9.52 -7.48
C LEU A 198 25.38 10.67 -6.74
N THR A 199 24.28 10.37 -6.05
CA THR A 199 23.58 11.31 -5.15
C THR A 199 23.33 10.69 -3.79
N ALA A 200 23.26 11.50 -2.74
CA ALA A 200 22.91 10.98 -1.41
C ALA A 200 21.43 10.59 -1.34
N ASN A 201 21.10 9.50 -0.66
CA ASN A 201 19.72 9.16 -0.36
C ASN A 201 19.15 10.10 0.70
N GLY A 202 17.96 10.65 0.47
CA GLY A 202 17.33 11.60 1.40
C GLY A 202 16.78 10.99 2.69
N THR A 203 16.69 9.65 2.79
CA THR A 203 16.10 8.95 3.95
C THR A 203 17.06 7.96 4.60
N LEU A 204 17.87 7.26 3.79
CA LEU A 204 18.82 6.26 4.26
C LEU A 204 20.21 6.87 4.43
N ASP A 205 20.73 6.82 5.65
CA ASP A 205 22.10 7.25 5.93
C ASP A 205 23.12 6.31 5.26
N ARG A 206 24.24 6.87 4.79
CA ARG A 206 25.35 6.13 4.14
C ARG A 206 24.92 5.29 2.93
N VAL A 207 23.89 5.74 2.22
CA VAL A 207 23.42 5.14 0.95
C VAL A 207 23.54 6.15 -0.19
N TRP A 208 24.22 5.73 -1.25
CA TRP A 208 24.37 6.50 -2.49
C TRP A 208 23.38 5.99 -3.54
N VAL A 209 22.76 6.86 -4.31
CA VAL A 209 21.81 6.53 -5.37
C VAL A 209 22.48 6.70 -6.72
N TYR A 210 22.35 5.69 -7.57
CA TYR A 210 22.83 5.68 -8.95
C TYR A 210 21.69 5.44 -9.95
N PRO A 211 21.29 6.45 -10.74
CA PRO A 211 20.23 6.31 -11.74
C PRO A 211 20.81 6.26 -13.19
N PRO A 212 21.28 5.09 -13.69
CA PRO A 212 22.01 5.00 -14.97
C PRO A 212 21.18 5.41 -16.20
N ILE A 213 19.86 5.35 -16.09
CA ILE A 213 18.93 5.72 -17.18
C ILE A 213 18.20 7.05 -16.92
N ALA A 214 18.71 7.90 -16.01
CA ALA A 214 18.06 9.16 -15.60
C ALA A 214 17.58 10.03 -16.78
N ASN A 215 18.34 10.04 -17.87
CA ASN A 215 18.08 10.86 -19.06
C ASN A 215 17.30 10.13 -20.16
N TRP A 216 16.83 8.89 -19.92
CA TRP A 216 16.07 8.15 -20.92
C TRP A 216 14.60 8.55 -20.93
N THR A 217 14.01 8.59 -22.12
CA THR A 217 12.55 8.67 -22.30
C THR A 217 11.90 7.29 -22.18
N ASN A 218 10.56 7.26 -22.24
CA ASN A 218 9.81 6.00 -22.25
C ASN A 218 10.19 5.13 -23.45
N ASP A 219 10.30 5.76 -24.62
CA ASP A 219 10.57 5.07 -25.87
C ASP A 219 12.03 4.60 -25.92
N ASP A 220 12.97 5.38 -25.36
CA ASP A 220 14.37 4.96 -25.25
C ASP A 220 14.52 3.63 -24.49
N VAL A 221 13.75 3.45 -23.41
CA VAL A 221 13.76 2.21 -22.62
C VAL A 221 13.28 1.03 -23.48
N TRP A 222 12.19 1.19 -24.22
CA TRP A 222 11.66 0.12 -25.07
C TRP A 222 12.56 -0.17 -26.27
N VAL A 223 13.12 0.85 -26.90
CA VAL A 223 14.12 0.70 -27.97
C VAL A 223 15.29 -0.15 -27.46
N TYR A 224 15.80 0.13 -26.27
CA TYR A 224 16.86 -0.67 -25.65
C TYR A 224 16.41 -2.11 -25.38
N LEU A 225 15.29 -2.32 -24.68
CA LEU A 225 14.81 -3.66 -24.32
C LEU A 225 14.52 -4.55 -25.53
N ASN A 226 14.04 -3.98 -26.63
CA ASN A 226 13.78 -4.71 -27.87
C ASN A 226 15.05 -4.96 -28.69
N SER A 227 16.10 -4.14 -28.50
CA SER A 227 17.35 -4.26 -29.25
C SER A 227 18.41 -5.10 -28.54
N VAL A 228 18.34 -5.22 -27.21
CA VAL A 228 19.33 -5.91 -26.38
C VAL A 228 18.66 -7.09 -25.68
N SER A 229 19.22 -8.27 -25.92
CA SER A 229 18.73 -9.52 -25.34
C SER A 229 18.87 -9.51 -23.82
N ASN A 230 17.89 -10.11 -23.15
CA ASN A 230 17.90 -10.24 -21.70
C ASN A 230 18.97 -11.27 -21.27
N PRO A 231 19.94 -10.88 -20.41
CA PRO A 231 21.08 -11.72 -20.08
C PRO A 231 20.76 -12.86 -19.10
N TRP A 232 19.57 -12.89 -18.50
CA TRP A 232 19.08 -14.05 -17.71
C TRP A 232 18.03 -14.88 -18.46
N ASN A 233 17.99 -14.77 -19.79
CA ASN A 233 17.13 -15.59 -20.67
C ASN A 233 15.62 -15.51 -20.33
N PHE A 234 15.16 -14.31 -19.97
CA PHE A 234 13.75 -14.00 -19.76
C PHE A 234 13.28 -12.98 -20.81
N PRO A 235 12.50 -13.39 -21.83
CA PRO A 235 12.29 -12.56 -23.03
C PRO A 235 11.65 -11.19 -22.75
N ASN A 236 12.27 -10.13 -23.25
CA ASN A 236 11.70 -8.78 -23.16
C ASN A 236 10.41 -8.60 -23.99
N GLN A 237 10.20 -9.47 -24.98
CA GLN A 237 8.96 -9.50 -25.76
C GLN A 237 7.76 -9.89 -24.90
N ASP A 238 7.93 -10.81 -23.94
CA ASP A 238 6.86 -11.19 -23.01
C ASP A 238 6.53 -10.04 -22.06
N LEU A 239 7.54 -9.27 -21.64
CA LEU A 239 7.35 -8.03 -20.88
C LEU A 239 6.51 -7.04 -21.68
N MET A 240 6.85 -6.81 -22.95
CA MET A 240 6.08 -5.94 -23.84
C MET A 240 4.63 -6.44 -23.98
N GLY A 241 4.43 -7.74 -24.18
CA GLY A 241 3.10 -8.35 -24.26
C GLY A 241 2.25 -8.12 -23.00
N MET A 242 2.87 -8.19 -21.81
CA MET A 242 2.20 -7.86 -20.55
C MET A 242 1.75 -6.39 -20.49
N TYR A 243 2.57 -5.45 -20.96
CA TYR A 243 2.22 -4.03 -21.04
C TYR A 243 1.13 -3.76 -22.09
N GLN A 244 1.20 -4.42 -23.25
CA GLN A 244 0.17 -4.35 -24.30
C GLN A 244 -1.18 -4.84 -23.79
N GLY A 245 -1.21 -6.01 -23.16
CA GLY A 245 -2.45 -6.58 -22.60
C GLY A 245 -3.08 -5.73 -21.49
N ALA A 246 -2.29 -4.90 -20.81
CA ALA A 246 -2.77 -3.98 -19.78
C ALA A 246 -3.15 -2.58 -20.30
N THR A 247 -3.09 -2.38 -21.61
CA THR A 247 -3.46 -1.12 -22.28
C THR A 247 -4.84 -1.27 -22.91
N GLU A 248 -5.67 -0.25 -22.79
CA GLU A 248 -7.03 -0.25 -23.34
C GLU A 248 -6.97 -0.43 -24.88
N GLY A 249 -7.74 -1.39 -25.41
CA GLY A 249 -7.73 -1.73 -26.84
C GLY A 249 -6.59 -2.67 -27.27
N GLY A 250 -5.66 -3.04 -26.38
CA GLY A 250 -4.64 -4.07 -26.63
C GLY A 250 -3.55 -3.69 -27.65
N GLU A 251 -3.58 -2.47 -28.18
CA GLU A 251 -2.63 -2.00 -29.18
C GLU A 251 -1.57 -1.06 -28.58
N CYS A 252 -0.34 -1.15 -29.09
CA CYS A 252 0.70 -0.15 -28.85
C CYS A 252 0.73 0.81 -30.03
N PRO A 253 0.14 2.01 -29.93
CA PRO A 253 0.14 2.93 -31.06
C PRO A 253 1.58 3.36 -31.39
N LEU A 254 1.94 3.31 -32.67
CA LEU A 254 3.18 3.90 -33.17
C LEU A 254 3.11 5.41 -32.89
N VAL A 255 4.01 5.89 -32.02
CA VAL A 255 4.06 7.30 -31.61
C VAL A 255 4.44 8.14 -32.82
N VAL A 256 3.46 8.80 -33.44
CA VAL A 256 3.70 9.76 -34.54
C VAL A 256 3.80 11.20 -33.99
N ASP A 257 3.36 11.44 -32.74
CA ASP A 257 3.41 12.73 -32.05
C ASP A 257 3.44 12.63 -30.51
N LYS A 258 3.54 13.78 -29.82
CA LYS A 258 3.54 13.87 -28.33
C LYS A 258 2.18 13.59 -27.68
N SER A 259 1.09 13.53 -28.45
CA SER A 259 -0.27 13.33 -27.93
C SER A 259 -0.67 11.85 -27.88
N THR A 260 0.03 11.01 -28.65
CA THR A 260 -0.17 9.56 -28.71
C THR A 260 0.50 8.87 -27.51
N GLN A 261 -0.30 8.30 -26.60
CA GLN A 261 0.20 7.54 -25.44
C GLN A 261 0.85 6.22 -25.91
N SER A 262 2.15 6.05 -25.71
CA SER A 262 2.81 4.77 -25.99
C SER A 262 2.46 3.70 -24.95
N CYS A 263 2.55 2.42 -25.34
CA CYS A 263 2.26 1.25 -24.49
C CYS A 263 3.17 1.08 -23.24
N GLY A 264 3.86 2.12 -22.79
CA GLY A 264 4.69 2.11 -21.58
C GLY A 264 4.15 2.93 -20.39
N ASP A 265 2.98 3.58 -20.53
CA ASP A 265 2.36 4.35 -19.43
C ASP A 265 1.46 3.49 -18.53
N SER A 266 1.08 2.28 -18.96
CA SER A 266 0.32 1.33 -18.16
C SER A 266 1.08 1.00 -16.86
N ARG A 267 0.53 1.44 -15.72
CA ARG A 267 1.11 1.23 -14.39
C ARG A 267 0.47 0.03 -13.73
N PHE A 268 1.27 -1.00 -13.50
CA PHE A 268 0.86 -2.13 -12.67
C PHE A 268 0.82 -1.73 -11.20
N GLY A 269 -0.29 -2.03 -10.55
CA GLY A 269 -0.48 -1.80 -9.12
C GLY A 269 -0.91 -3.05 -8.38
N CYS A 270 -1.09 -2.88 -7.08
CA CYS A 270 -1.71 -3.89 -6.22
C CYS A 270 -3.19 -4.07 -6.64
N TYR A 271 -3.69 -5.30 -6.71
CA TYR A 271 -5.10 -5.55 -7.10
C TYR A 271 -6.10 -4.93 -6.12
N VAL A 272 -5.68 -4.64 -4.89
CA VAL A 272 -6.46 -3.97 -3.83
C VAL A 272 -6.30 -2.44 -3.81
N CYS A 273 -5.64 -1.83 -4.81
CA CYS A 273 -5.28 -0.42 -4.75
C CYS A 273 -6.51 0.51 -4.87
N THR A 274 -6.75 1.29 -3.82
CA THR A 274 -7.81 2.31 -3.72
C THR A 274 -7.28 3.74 -3.87
N MET A 275 -6.05 3.92 -4.35
CA MET A 275 -5.46 5.26 -4.58
C MET A 275 -5.90 5.88 -5.91
N VAL A 276 -6.42 5.05 -6.81
CA VAL A 276 -7.05 5.43 -8.08
C VAL A 276 -8.52 5.05 -8.00
N SER A 277 -9.38 5.71 -8.80
CA SER A 277 -10.82 5.38 -8.86
C SER A 277 -11.07 4.01 -9.48
N GLU A 278 -10.26 3.61 -10.46
CA GLU A 278 -10.39 2.34 -11.16
C GLU A 278 -9.02 1.74 -11.46
N ASP A 279 -8.92 0.41 -11.38
CA ASP A 279 -7.75 -0.32 -11.86
C ASP A 279 -7.89 -0.56 -13.37
N LYS A 280 -7.53 0.45 -14.16
CA LYS A 280 -7.57 0.37 -15.62
C LYS A 280 -6.70 -0.77 -16.16
N SER A 281 -5.58 -1.07 -15.50
CA SER A 281 -4.64 -2.10 -15.97
C SER A 281 -5.24 -3.49 -15.88
N MET A 282 -5.82 -3.83 -14.72
CA MET A 282 -6.46 -5.12 -14.51
C MET A 282 -7.76 -5.23 -15.31
N SER A 283 -8.55 -4.15 -15.39
CA SER A 283 -9.75 -4.12 -16.23
C SER A 283 -9.42 -4.33 -17.71
N ALA A 284 -8.37 -3.68 -18.24
CA ALA A 284 -7.92 -3.86 -19.62
C ALA A 284 -7.40 -5.28 -19.86
N MET A 285 -6.63 -5.85 -18.92
CA MET A 285 -6.17 -7.24 -19.03
C MET A 285 -7.34 -8.22 -19.20
N ILE A 286 -8.40 -8.06 -18.41
CA ILE A 286 -9.59 -8.92 -18.49
C ILE A 286 -10.37 -8.66 -19.78
N ALA A 287 -10.56 -7.39 -20.16
CA ALA A 287 -11.30 -7.03 -21.36
C ALA A 287 -10.60 -7.48 -22.66
N ASN A 288 -9.28 -7.47 -22.68
CA ASN A 288 -8.48 -7.88 -23.84
C ASN A 288 -8.30 -9.40 -23.95
N ASP A 289 -8.61 -10.17 -22.89
CA ASP A 289 -8.34 -11.61 -22.82
C ASP A 289 -9.33 -12.32 -21.87
N GLU A 290 -10.30 -13.03 -22.44
CA GLU A 290 -11.31 -13.80 -21.70
C GLU A 290 -10.68 -14.87 -20.79
N GLU A 291 -9.47 -15.37 -21.08
CA GLU A 291 -8.78 -16.30 -20.17
C GLU A 291 -8.37 -15.66 -18.84
N LYS A 292 -8.47 -14.33 -18.72
CA LYS A 292 -8.14 -13.57 -17.50
C LYS A 292 -9.36 -13.25 -16.63
N GLU A 293 -10.56 -13.71 -16.98
CA GLU A 293 -11.78 -13.51 -16.17
C GLU A 293 -11.66 -14.01 -14.73
N TRP A 294 -10.77 -14.96 -14.44
CA TRP A 294 -10.48 -15.42 -13.08
C TRP A 294 -9.97 -14.30 -12.14
N MET A 295 -9.57 -13.14 -12.68
CA MET A 295 -9.18 -11.97 -11.90
C MET A 295 -10.37 -11.14 -11.39
N TYR A 296 -11.60 -11.35 -11.91
CA TYR A 296 -12.80 -10.63 -11.47
C TYR A 296 -13.06 -10.67 -9.96
N PRO A 297 -12.89 -11.81 -9.25
CA PRO A 297 -13.03 -11.84 -7.79
C PRO A 297 -12.08 -10.88 -7.07
N LEU A 298 -10.87 -10.66 -7.59
CA LEU A 298 -9.90 -9.71 -7.02
C LEU A 298 -10.33 -8.25 -7.26
N LEU A 299 -10.87 -7.96 -8.45
CA LEU A 299 -11.46 -6.66 -8.75
C LEU A 299 -12.69 -6.38 -7.86
N ALA A 300 -13.50 -7.39 -7.59
CA ALA A 300 -14.64 -7.29 -6.68
C ALA A 300 -14.20 -6.95 -5.24
N LEU A 301 -13.13 -7.58 -4.74
CA LEU A 301 -12.55 -7.25 -3.43
C LEU A 301 -12.10 -5.78 -3.35
N ARG A 302 -11.44 -5.29 -4.40
CA ARG A 302 -11.05 -3.87 -4.50
C ARG A 302 -12.26 -2.96 -4.41
N ASN A 303 -13.28 -3.23 -5.23
CA ASN A 303 -14.47 -2.38 -5.33
C ASN A 303 -15.33 -2.40 -4.05
N GLU A 304 -15.22 -3.46 -3.24
CA GLU A 304 -15.87 -3.56 -1.94
C GLU A 304 -15.35 -2.52 -0.93
N ILE A 305 -14.05 -2.19 -1.01
CA ILE A 305 -13.36 -1.31 -0.07
C ILE A 305 -13.03 0.08 -0.65
N ASP A 306 -13.22 0.27 -1.95
CA ASP A 306 -13.00 1.55 -2.61
C ASP A 306 -14.10 2.56 -2.30
N VAL A 307 -13.68 3.78 -1.98
CA VAL A 307 -14.56 4.92 -1.69
C VAL A 307 -14.48 6.01 -2.74
N ASN A 308 -13.61 5.84 -3.74
CA ASN A 308 -13.47 6.80 -4.83
C ASN A 308 -14.45 6.46 -5.96
N ASP A 309 -14.86 7.50 -6.66
CA ASP A 309 -15.64 7.40 -7.89
C ASP A 309 -15.48 8.72 -8.65
N VAL A 310 -15.62 8.66 -9.98
CA VAL A 310 -15.65 9.85 -10.83
C VAL A 310 -16.99 10.57 -10.65
N ASP A 311 -18.06 9.81 -10.45
CA ASP A 311 -19.40 10.34 -10.18
C ASP A 311 -19.52 10.77 -8.70
N HIS A 312 -19.89 12.03 -8.48
CA HIS A 312 -20.00 12.61 -7.14
C HIS A 312 -21.02 11.89 -6.26
N ASN A 313 -22.17 11.50 -6.80
CA ASN A 313 -23.25 10.87 -6.05
C ASN A 313 -22.88 9.43 -5.67
N LYS A 314 -22.29 8.68 -6.59
CA LYS A 314 -21.76 7.34 -6.29
C LYS A 314 -20.66 7.39 -5.25
N LYS A 315 -19.77 8.38 -5.34
CA LYS A 315 -18.73 8.62 -4.33
C LYS A 315 -19.33 8.89 -2.96
N LEU A 316 -20.37 9.72 -2.88
CA LEU A 316 -21.07 10.04 -1.64
C LEU A 316 -21.72 8.79 -1.02
N ASP A 317 -22.34 7.94 -1.82
CA ASP A 317 -22.93 6.69 -1.36
C ASP A 317 -21.89 5.66 -0.91
N LYS A 318 -20.75 5.58 -1.61
CA LYS A 318 -19.60 4.79 -1.16
C LYS A 318 -19.07 5.29 0.19
N LEU A 319 -18.96 6.61 0.38
CA LEU A 319 -18.54 7.20 1.66
C LEU A 319 -19.55 6.92 2.77
N ARG A 320 -20.86 6.98 2.49
CA ARG A 320 -21.93 6.61 3.44
C ARG A 320 -21.78 5.16 3.89
N ARG A 321 -21.61 4.22 2.94
CA ARG A 321 -21.38 2.80 3.24
C ARG A 321 -20.09 2.56 4.02
N ASP A 322 -18.99 3.22 3.66
CA ASP A 322 -17.73 3.06 4.40
C ASP A 322 -17.87 3.58 5.84
N LYS A 323 -18.53 4.73 6.05
CA LYS A 323 -18.76 5.26 7.39
C LYS A 323 -19.63 4.32 8.23
N SER A 324 -20.68 3.72 7.68
CA SER A 324 -21.53 2.77 8.44
C SER A 324 -20.82 1.47 8.82
N ARG A 325 -19.70 1.15 8.15
CA ARG A 325 -18.85 -0.01 8.45
C ARG A 325 -17.73 0.29 9.44
N ARG A 326 -17.64 1.53 9.94
CA ARG A 326 -16.54 1.98 10.80
C ARG A 326 -17.05 2.36 12.17
N ASP A 327 -16.27 2.00 13.19
CA ASP A 327 -16.49 2.46 14.55
C ASP A 327 -16.32 3.98 14.59
N PHE A 328 -17.17 4.69 15.32
CA PHE A 328 -17.02 6.14 15.47
C PHE A 328 -15.88 6.52 16.40
N ARG A 329 -15.41 5.58 17.24
CA ARG A 329 -14.27 5.76 18.13
C ARG A 329 -12.98 5.42 17.40
N ARG A 330 -11.90 6.15 17.70
CA ARG A 330 -10.55 5.76 17.27
C ARG A 330 -10.14 4.46 17.97
N MET A 331 -9.05 3.82 17.54
CA MET A 331 -8.62 2.52 18.12
C MET A 331 -8.40 2.55 19.63
N ASN A 332 -8.00 3.71 20.18
CA ASN A 332 -7.83 3.91 21.61
C ASN A 332 -9.11 4.35 22.34
N GLY A 333 -10.25 4.45 21.66
CA GLY A 333 -11.52 4.92 22.22
C GLY A 333 -11.78 6.41 22.06
N SER A 334 -10.78 7.20 21.65
CA SER A 334 -10.96 8.65 21.60
C SER A 334 -11.93 9.07 20.49
N LEU A 335 -12.59 10.21 20.71
CA LEU A 335 -13.42 10.88 19.70
C LEU A 335 -12.62 12.05 19.13
N THR A 336 -12.43 12.08 17.82
CA THR A 336 -11.73 13.17 17.12
C THR A 336 -12.73 13.91 16.24
N VAL A 337 -12.85 15.23 16.40
CA VAL A 337 -13.73 16.05 15.57
C VAL A 337 -12.96 16.58 14.36
N HIS A 338 -13.57 16.51 13.18
CA HIS A 338 -13.12 17.17 11.98
C HIS A 338 -14.18 18.16 11.50
N ILE A 339 -13.75 19.41 11.31
CA ILE A 339 -14.60 20.51 10.88
C ILE A 339 -14.30 20.77 9.41
N THR A 340 -15.34 20.77 8.60
CA THR A 340 -15.29 21.16 7.18
C THR A 340 -16.15 22.39 6.97
N LYS A 341 -16.03 23.04 5.81
CA LYS A 341 -16.96 24.09 5.38
C LYS A 341 -18.42 23.63 5.44
N ASN A 342 -18.66 22.32 5.26
CA ASN A 342 -20.00 21.77 5.12
C ASN A 342 -20.60 21.31 6.46
N GLY A 343 -19.77 20.92 7.41
CA GLY A 343 -20.22 20.45 8.71
C GLY A 343 -19.07 19.98 9.59
N ALA A 344 -19.36 19.77 10.87
CA ALA A 344 -18.47 19.15 11.83
C ALA A 344 -18.94 17.73 12.16
N ASP A 345 -18.02 16.78 12.21
CA ASP A 345 -18.32 15.38 12.49
C ASP A 345 -17.19 14.68 13.26
N ILE A 346 -17.50 13.54 13.86
CA ILE A 346 -16.47 12.63 14.36
C ILE A 346 -15.76 11.96 13.17
N VAL A 347 -14.43 11.89 13.24
CA VAL A 347 -13.62 11.10 12.33
C VAL A 347 -13.78 9.62 12.69
N PRO A 348 -14.33 8.78 11.78
CA PRO A 348 -14.49 7.36 12.07
C PRO A 348 -13.13 6.71 12.34
N GLY A 349 -13.12 5.68 13.19
CA GLY A 349 -12.00 4.82 13.52
C GLY A 349 -12.01 3.51 12.74
N PRO A 350 -11.64 2.36 13.35
CA PRO A 350 -11.42 1.13 12.59
C PRO A 350 -12.73 0.53 12.03
N TYR A 351 -12.62 -0.39 11.07
CA TYR A 351 -13.72 -1.23 10.64
C TYR A 351 -14.28 -2.06 11.80
N ILE A 352 -15.62 -2.11 11.89
CA ILE A 352 -16.34 -2.85 12.92
C ILE A 352 -16.16 -4.37 12.75
N GLN A 353 -16.42 -5.13 13.82
CA GLN A 353 -16.25 -6.58 13.84
C GLN A 353 -17.00 -7.28 12.70
N SER A 354 -18.29 -6.98 12.52
CA SER A 354 -19.11 -7.63 11.48
C SER A 354 -18.55 -7.43 10.08
N PHE A 355 -18.07 -6.23 9.76
CA PHE A 355 -17.47 -5.97 8.45
C PHE A 355 -16.10 -6.64 8.28
N ARG A 356 -15.28 -6.74 9.33
CA ARG A 356 -14.01 -7.50 9.28
C ARG A 356 -14.25 -8.99 9.06
N GLU A 357 -15.28 -9.56 9.69
CA GLU A 357 -15.72 -10.94 9.47
C GLU A 357 -16.24 -11.15 8.03
N GLU A 358 -17.04 -10.21 7.52
CA GLU A 358 -17.52 -10.21 6.13
C GLU A 358 -16.36 -10.15 5.12
N LEU A 359 -15.39 -9.26 5.35
CA LEU A 359 -14.20 -9.15 4.50
C LEU A 359 -13.36 -10.43 4.51
N LEU A 360 -13.16 -11.05 5.68
CA LEU A 360 -12.47 -12.33 5.78
C LEU A 360 -13.18 -13.40 4.93
N GLU A 361 -14.51 -13.50 5.04
CA GLU A 361 -15.30 -14.43 4.23
C GLU A 361 -15.13 -14.13 2.73
N LYS A 362 -15.25 -12.88 2.30
CA LYS A 362 -15.09 -12.46 0.90
C LYS A 362 -13.70 -12.76 0.34
N VAL A 363 -12.64 -12.54 1.11
CA VAL A 363 -11.26 -12.83 0.66
C VAL A 363 -11.04 -14.32 0.47
N LEU A 364 -11.52 -15.15 1.40
CA LEU A 364 -11.44 -16.61 1.27
C LEU A 364 -12.28 -17.12 0.09
N GLN A 365 -13.47 -16.56 -0.14
CA GLN A 365 -14.29 -16.88 -1.32
C GLN A 365 -13.59 -16.49 -2.63
N ALA A 366 -13.00 -15.30 -2.69
CA ALA A 366 -12.25 -14.84 -3.86
C ALA A 366 -11.03 -15.75 -4.12
N GLN A 367 -10.33 -16.18 -3.07
CA GLN A 367 -9.23 -17.13 -3.20
C GLN A 367 -9.71 -18.44 -3.85
N ILE A 368 -10.81 -19.04 -3.34
CA ILE A 368 -11.37 -20.28 -3.93
C ILE A 368 -11.77 -20.06 -5.39
N ALA A 369 -12.40 -18.93 -5.70
CA ALA A 369 -12.83 -18.61 -7.06
C ALA A 369 -11.63 -18.53 -8.02
N VAL A 370 -10.57 -17.80 -7.62
CA VAL A 370 -9.32 -17.69 -8.40
C VAL A 370 -8.66 -19.06 -8.58
N GLN A 371 -8.55 -19.86 -7.52
CA GLN A 371 -7.94 -21.19 -7.59
C GLN A 371 -8.71 -22.16 -8.51
N LYS A 372 -10.03 -21.99 -8.61
CA LYS A 372 -10.90 -22.83 -9.44
C LYS A 372 -10.93 -22.42 -10.91
N MET A 373 -11.01 -21.11 -11.16
CA MET A 373 -11.17 -20.55 -12.51
C MET A 373 -9.84 -20.29 -13.21
N GLY A 374 -8.80 -19.99 -12.44
CA GLY A 374 -7.52 -19.54 -12.98
C GLY A 374 -6.65 -20.68 -13.53
N PRO A 375 -5.57 -20.31 -14.24
CA PRO A 375 -4.62 -21.25 -14.81
C PRO A 375 -3.83 -22.00 -13.72
N VAL A 376 -3.05 -23.00 -14.13
CA VAL A 376 -2.34 -23.92 -13.21
C VAL A 376 -1.47 -23.17 -12.20
N GLU A 377 -0.88 -22.07 -12.63
CA GLU A 377 0.01 -21.22 -11.85
C GLU A 377 -0.66 -20.56 -10.64
N VAL A 378 -1.97 -20.26 -10.72
CA VAL A 378 -2.71 -19.61 -9.61
C VAL A 378 -3.54 -20.59 -8.79
N LYS A 379 -3.50 -21.89 -9.11
CA LYS A 379 -4.23 -22.93 -8.33
C LYS A 379 -3.78 -23.02 -6.88
N ASN A 380 -2.53 -22.64 -6.60
CA ASN A 380 -1.96 -22.60 -5.27
C ASN A 380 -1.89 -21.18 -4.68
N LEU A 381 -2.51 -20.19 -5.32
CA LEU A 381 -2.50 -18.81 -4.84
C LEU A 381 -3.19 -18.72 -3.47
N GLU A 382 -2.49 -18.22 -2.46
CA GLU A 382 -3.05 -17.91 -1.15
C GLU A 382 -3.17 -16.38 -1.00
N LEU A 383 -4.40 -15.88 -0.92
CA LEU A 383 -4.66 -14.47 -0.63
C LEU A 383 -4.52 -14.17 0.87
N LEU A 384 -4.76 -15.19 1.71
CA LEU A 384 -4.58 -15.15 3.16
C LEU A 384 -3.78 -16.38 3.61
N PRO A 385 -2.44 -16.31 3.56
CA PRO A 385 -1.57 -17.37 4.08
C PRO A 385 -1.84 -17.65 5.56
N GLN A 386 -1.50 -18.85 6.03
CA GLN A 386 -1.79 -19.29 7.40
C GLN A 386 -1.25 -18.32 8.48
N GLU A 387 -0.07 -17.76 8.27
CA GLU A 387 0.53 -16.78 9.19
C GLU A 387 -0.27 -15.49 9.31
N GLU A 388 -0.93 -15.04 8.25
CA GLU A 388 -1.84 -13.89 8.31
C GLU A 388 -3.13 -14.23 9.04
N LEU A 389 -3.69 -15.42 8.81
CA LEU A 389 -4.87 -15.89 9.53
C LEU A 389 -4.60 -15.99 11.04
N GLU A 390 -3.45 -16.53 11.45
CA GLU A 390 -3.04 -16.58 12.85
C GLU A 390 -2.85 -15.19 13.45
N GLU A 391 -2.22 -14.26 12.73
CA GLU A 391 -2.03 -12.89 13.22
C GLU A 391 -3.36 -12.12 13.32
N ILE A 392 -4.27 -12.29 12.35
CA ILE A 392 -5.63 -11.74 12.40
C ILE A 392 -6.36 -12.29 13.63
N ARG A 393 -6.33 -13.62 13.83
CA ARG A 393 -6.96 -14.27 14.98
C ARG A 393 -6.37 -13.79 16.30
N ARG A 394 -5.04 -13.62 16.38
CA ARG A 394 -4.35 -13.05 17.54
C ARG A 394 -4.84 -11.64 17.84
N ILE A 395 -4.88 -10.76 16.84
CA ILE A 395 -5.36 -9.37 17.00
C ILE A 395 -6.81 -9.36 17.51
N TRP A 396 -7.69 -10.16 16.92
CA TRP A 396 -9.10 -10.22 17.31
C TRP A 396 -9.26 -10.68 18.77
N LEU A 397 -8.56 -11.74 19.18
CA LEU A 397 -8.70 -12.28 20.53
C LEU A 397 -7.98 -11.46 21.60
N GLU A 398 -6.76 -10.99 21.32
CA GLU A 398 -5.87 -10.45 22.33
C GLU A 398 -5.95 -8.93 22.44
N GLU A 399 -6.11 -8.24 21.31
CA GLU A 399 -6.18 -6.78 21.25
C GLU A 399 -7.62 -6.25 21.20
N LYS A 400 -8.50 -6.91 20.42
CA LYS A 400 -9.91 -6.50 20.27
C LYS A 400 -10.86 -7.19 21.26
N LEU A 401 -10.38 -8.21 21.98
CA LEU A 401 -11.15 -8.98 22.97
C LEU A 401 -12.41 -9.65 22.38
N GLU A 402 -12.30 -10.11 21.14
CA GLU A 402 -13.35 -10.81 20.37
C GLU A 402 -13.34 -12.31 20.70
N VAL A 403 -13.70 -12.61 21.95
CA VAL A 403 -13.66 -13.96 22.53
C VAL A 403 -14.58 -14.98 21.84
N GLU A 404 -15.44 -14.54 20.92
CA GLU A 404 -16.23 -15.40 20.05
C GLU A 404 -15.36 -16.32 19.18
N ASP A 405 -14.14 -15.89 18.86
CA ASP A 405 -13.19 -16.63 18.01
C ASP A 405 -13.83 -17.06 16.69
N SER A 406 -14.35 -16.09 15.93
CA SER A 406 -15.15 -16.34 14.72
C SER A 406 -14.31 -16.81 13.52
N LEU A 407 -13.02 -16.51 13.48
CA LEU A 407 -12.15 -16.81 12.33
C LEU A 407 -12.10 -18.30 11.97
N PRO A 408 -11.87 -19.26 12.89
CA PRO A 408 -11.93 -20.68 12.58
C PRO A 408 -13.28 -21.15 12.00
N VAL A 409 -14.38 -20.56 12.47
CA VAL A 409 -15.73 -20.89 12.02
C VAL A 409 -15.95 -20.38 10.59
N ILE A 410 -15.55 -19.13 10.31
CA ILE A 410 -15.62 -18.54 8.97
C ILE A 410 -14.75 -19.34 7.99
N TYR A 411 -13.52 -19.67 8.39
CA TYR A 411 -12.62 -20.48 7.58
C TYR A 411 -13.24 -21.83 7.23
N GLN A 412 -13.76 -22.56 8.22
CA GLN A 412 -14.38 -23.87 7.98
C GLN A 412 -15.63 -23.77 7.09
N LYS A 413 -16.46 -22.74 7.30
CA LYS A 413 -17.65 -22.48 6.48
C LYS A 413 -17.30 -22.27 5.00
N VAL A 414 -16.26 -21.48 4.73
CA VAL A 414 -15.90 -21.09 3.36
C VAL A 414 -15.01 -22.15 2.69
N MET A 415 -13.99 -22.63 3.38
CA MET A 415 -12.99 -23.54 2.83
C MET A 415 -13.46 -25.01 2.82
N GLY A 416 -14.49 -25.36 3.60
CA GLY A 416 -14.99 -26.73 3.74
C GLY A 416 -14.05 -27.68 4.51
N LYS A 417 -12.95 -27.17 5.06
CA LYS A 417 -11.93 -27.90 5.83
C LYS A 417 -11.69 -27.23 7.18
N PRO A 418 -11.31 -27.99 8.22
CA PRO A 418 -11.05 -27.42 9.54
C PRO A 418 -9.92 -26.38 9.46
N TYR A 419 -10.02 -25.35 10.29
CA TYR A 419 -8.99 -24.33 10.41
C TYR A 419 -7.63 -24.97 10.78
N PRO A 420 -6.56 -24.74 9.99
CA PRO A 420 -5.27 -25.43 10.16
C PRO A 420 -4.45 -24.92 11.36
N GLY A 421 -4.83 -23.78 11.94
CA GLY A 421 -4.12 -23.17 13.04
C GLY A 421 -4.28 -23.89 14.39
N ALA A 422 -3.58 -23.36 15.41
CA ALA A 422 -3.55 -23.98 16.72
C ALA A 422 -4.96 -24.10 17.33
N ARG A 423 -5.32 -25.30 17.79
CA ARG A 423 -6.53 -25.51 18.58
C ARG A 423 -6.38 -24.76 19.90
N ARG A 424 -7.31 -23.86 20.20
CA ARG A 424 -7.40 -23.19 21.50
C ARG A 424 -8.51 -23.86 22.31
N ALA A 425 -8.27 -24.05 23.60
CA ALA A 425 -9.32 -24.49 24.50
C ALA A 425 -10.38 -23.39 24.59
N HIS A 426 -11.65 -23.76 24.38
CA HIS A 426 -12.75 -22.82 24.57
C HIS A 426 -12.74 -22.30 26.01
N HIS A 427 -13.05 -21.01 26.16
CA HIS A 427 -13.15 -20.42 27.48
C HIS A 427 -14.30 -21.11 28.25
N PRO A 428 -14.07 -21.62 29.48
CA PRO A 428 -15.10 -22.37 30.21
C PRO A 428 -16.37 -21.53 30.49
N ILE A 429 -16.23 -20.21 30.59
CA ILE A 429 -17.32 -19.29 30.92
C ILE A 429 -17.77 -18.46 29.72
N LEU A 430 -16.85 -18.07 28.82
CA LEU A 430 -17.12 -17.18 27.69
C LEU A 430 -17.23 -18.03 26.42
N ASN A 431 -18.08 -19.05 26.50
CA ASN A 431 -18.39 -19.89 25.35
C ASN A 431 -19.52 -19.26 24.52
N LYS A 432 -19.71 -19.77 23.31
CA LYS A 432 -20.72 -19.28 22.37
C LYS A 432 -22.11 -19.17 23.00
N THR A 433 -22.56 -20.17 23.75
CA THR A 433 -23.88 -20.15 24.39
C THR A 433 -24.06 -19.00 25.39
N VAL A 434 -23.02 -18.70 26.18
CA VAL A 434 -23.06 -17.57 27.13
C VAL A 434 -23.01 -16.23 26.40
N LEU A 435 -22.16 -16.12 25.38
CA LEU A 435 -22.05 -14.90 24.57
C LEU A 435 -23.34 -14.61 23.80
N ASP A 436 -24.01 -15.63 23.25
CA ASP A 436 -25.29 -15.48 22.57
C ASP A 436 -26.37 -15.00 23.56
N LYS A 437 -26.44 -15.58 24.77
CA LYS A 437 -27.36 -15.11 25.83
C LYS A 437 -27.07 -13.66 26.23
N LEU A 438 -25.79 -13.31 26.39
CA LEU A 438 -25.39 -11.95 26.72
C LEU A 438 -25.81 -10.97 25.62
N ARG A 439 -25.60 -11.34 24.35
CA ARG A 439 -26.02 -10.53 23.20
C ARG A 439 -27.53 -10.33 23.17
N THR A 440 -28.32 -11.38 23.37
CA THR A 440 -29.79 -11.28 23.44
C THR A 440 -30.24 -10.39 24.61
N PHE A 441 -29.62 -10.53 25.78
CA PHE A 441 -29.90 -9.68 26.94
C PHE A 441 -29.59 -8.21 26.64
N CYS A 442 -28.44 -7.92 26.03
CA CYS A 442 -28.05 -6.56 25.69
C CYS A 442 -29.02 -5.94 24.68
N ALA A 443 -29.37 -6.68 23.62
CA ALA A 443 -30.33 -6.24 22.62
C ALA A 443 -31.71 -5.92 23.23
N ALA A 444 -32.15 -6.69 24.23
CA ALA A 444 -33.39 -6.42 24.97
C ALA A 444 -33.31 -5.18 25.90
N ASN A 445 -32.11 -4.68 26.19
CA ASN A 445 -31.85 -3.54 27.06
C ASN A 445 -31.29 -2.34 26.27
N ASN A 446 -31.92 -2.00 25.14
CA ASN A 446 -31.62 -0.83 24.31
C ASN A 446 -30.22 -0.77 23.68
N ASP A 447 -29.53 -1.91 23.50
CA ASP A 447 -28.22 -1.97 22.83
C ASP A 447 -28.34 -2.19 21.32
N ALA A 448 -28.99 -1.27 20.61
CA ALA A 448 -29.21 -1.40 19.18
C ALA A 448 -27.90 -1.41 18.36
N GLU A 449 -26.88 -0.69 18.82
CA GLU A 449 -25.56 -0.59 18.17
C GLU A 449 -24.56 -1.66 18.65
N GLY A 450 -24.93 -2.49 19.64
CA GLY A 450 -24.07 -3.56 20.17
C GLY A 450 -22.89 -3.07 21.03
N LEU A 451 -22.89 -1.81 21.46
CA LEU A 451 -21.82 -1.19 22.23
C LEU A 451 -21.80 -1.70 23.68
N MET A 452 -22.97 -1.90 24.29
CA MET A 452 -23.07 -2.46 25.64
C MET A 452 -22.58 -3.90 25.66
N TYR A 453 -22.97 -4.70 24.66
CA TYR A 453 -22.46 -6.06 24.47
C TYR A 453 -20.93 -6.07 24.37
N GLN A 454 -20.36 -5.21 23.52
CA GLN A 454 -18.90 -5.12 23.34
C GLN A 454 -18.19 -4.77 24.65
N GLN A 455 -18.71 -3.79 25.41
CA GLN A 455 -18.14 -3.36 26.67
C GLN A 455 -18.19 -4.48 27.72
N ILE A 456 -19.35 -5.10 27.94
CA ILE A 456 -19.50 -6.19 28.92
C ILE A 456 -18.61 -7.37 28.54
N ARG A 457 -18.59 -7.77 27.26
CA ARG A 457 -17.70 -8.83 26.75
C ARG A 457 -16.24 -8.52 27.05
N ALA A 458 -15.78 -7.31 26.72
CA ALA A 458 -14.40 -6.89 26.94
C ALA A 458 -14.05 -6.87 28.43
N THR A 459 -14.93 -6.32 29.28
CA THR A 459 -14.77 -6.31 30.74
C THR A 459 -14.64 -7.72 31.30
N MET A 460 -15.49 -8.66 30.87
CA MET A 460 -15.40 -10.06 31.29
C MET A 460 -14.10 -10.72 30.81
N ALA A 461 -13.65 -10.43 29.59
CA ALA A 461 -12.41 -10.96 29.03
C ALA A 461 -11.17 -10.49 29.83
N VAL A 462 -11.09 -9.19 30.15
CA VAL A 462 -10.01 -8.63 30.97
C VAL A 462 -10.07 -9.15 32.40
N ALA A 463 -11.24 -9.11 33.05
CA ALA A 463 -11.40 -9.64 34.41
C ALA A 463 -10.93 -11.10 34.51
N ASN A 464 -11.19 -11.90 33.49
CA ASN A 464 -10.74 -13.28 33.41
C ASN A 464 -9.23 -13.41 33.16
N ARG A 465 -8.64 -12.59 32.28
CA ARG A 465 -7.18 -12.57 32.03
C ARG A 465 -6.38 -12.36 33.31
N HIS A 466 -6.89 -11.53 34.22
CA HIS A 466 -6.29 -11.22 35.52
C HIS A 466 -6.86 -12.06 36.68
N LYS A 467 -7.51 -13.20 36.42
CA LYS A 467 -8.11 -14.07 37.47
C LYS A 467 -7.07 -14.58 38.49
N ASN A 468 -5.83 -14.81 38.05
CA ASN A 468 -4.76 -15.27 38.92
C ASN A 468 -4.15 -14.10 39.70
N GLN A 469 -3.99 -14.26 41.02
CA GLN A 469 -3.43 -13.21 41.90
C GLN A 469 -2.08 -12.66 41.42
N LEU A 470 -1.21 -13.51 40.89
CA LEU A 470 0.11 -13.14 40.35
C LEU A 470 0.06 -12.29 39.06
N ARG A 471 -1.11 -12.19 38.43
CA ARG A 471 -1.32 -11.45 37.17
C ARG A 471 -2.28 -10.29 37.34
N ARG A 472 -2.50 -9.77 38.56
CA ARG A 472 -3.43 -8.63 38.77
C ARG A 472 -2.82 -7.25 38.51
N ALA A 473 -1.53 -7.18 38.20
CA ALA A 473 -0.90 -5.94 37.71
C ALA A 473 -1.68 -5.43 36.49
N ASN A 474 -1.94 -4.13 36.45
CA ASN A 474 -2.68 -3.41 35.40
C ASN A 474 -4.18 -3.73 35.25
N LEU A 475 -4.77 -4.64 36.05
CA LEU A 475 -6.21 -4.95 35.95
C LEU A 475 -7.09 -3.69 36.04
N THR A 476 -6.84 -2.83 37.03
CA THR A 476 -7.62 -1.61 37.21
C THR A 476 -7.48 -0.69 36.00
N THR A 477 -6.27 -0.54 35.46
CA THR A 477 -5.99 0.28 34.28
C THR A 477 -6.72 -0.26 33.03
N GLU A 478 -6.58 -1.56 32.73
CA GLU A 478 -7.25 -2.18 31.56
C GLU A 478 -8.78 -2.11 31.68
N LEU A 479 -9.34 -2.27 32.89
CA LEU A 479 -10.78 -2.10 33.11
C LEU A 479 -11.23 -0.65 32.90
N MET A 480 -10.49 0.33 33.41
CA MET A 480 -10.81 1.75 33.17
C MET A 480 -10.80 2.07 31.68
N GLU A 481 -9.78 1.62 30.94
CA GLU A 481 -9.70 1.85 29.49
C GLU A 481 -10.90 1.26 28.73
N ILE A 482 -11.38 0.08 29.12
CA ILE A 482 -12.58 -0.53 28.51
C ILE A 482 -13.84 0.27 28.85
N LEU A 483 -13.97 0.70 30.10
CA LEU A 483 -15.11 1.50 30.53
C LEU A 483 -15.15 2.84 29.81
N GLU A 484 -14.01 3.52 29.68
CA GLU A 484 -13.88 4.77 28.92
C GLU A 484 -14.21 4.57 27.43
N LYS A 485 -13.75 3.47 26.81
CA LYS A 485 -14.09 3.13 25.41
C LYS A 485 -15.59 2.93 25.21
N GLY A 486 -16.29 2.41 26.22
CA GLY A 486 -17.73 2.16 26.20
C GLY A 486 -18.56 3.25 26.89
N ALA A 487 -18.06 4.48 26.99
CA ALA A 487 -18.74 5.56 27.71
C ALA A 487 -20.06 6.03 27.07
N PHE A 488 -20.32 5.67 25.81
CA PHE A 488 -21.48 6.12 25.04
C PHE A 488 -22.33 4.94 24.59
N SER A 489 -23.65 5.12 24.58
CA SER A 489 -24.61 4.10 24.18
C SER A 489 -24.98 4.18 22.70
N THR A 490 -24.72 5.33 22.05
CA THR A 490 -25.01 5.56 20.63
C THR A 490 -23.98 6.48 19.97
N LEU A 491 -23.89 6.41 18.64
CA LEU A 491 -23.15 7.37 17.82
C LEU A 491 -23.59 8.81 18.07
N ASP A 492 -24.90 9.06 18.12
CA ASP A 492 -25.46 10.42 18.24
C ASP A 492 -25.06 11.06 19.58
N GLU A 493 -25.10 10.30 20.68
CA GLU A 493 -24.64 10.74 22.00
C GLU A 493 -23.16 11.11 21.98
N ALA A 494 -22.32 10.22 21.43
CA ALA A 494 -20.89 10.45 21.30
C ALA A 494 -20.58 11.69 20.43
N LYS A 495 -21.33 11.87 19.34
CA LYS A 495 -21.21 13.01 18.42
C LYS A 495 -21.51 14.31 19.13
N VAL A 496 -22.66 14.40 19.81
CA VAL A 496 -23.04 15.60 20.55
C VAL A 496 -21.97 15.94 21.58
N PHE A 497 -21.55 14.98 22.39
CA PHE A 497 -20.50 15.19 23.39
C PHE A 497 -19.19 15.71 22.78
N ALA A 498 -18.69 15.08 21.71
CA ALA A 498 -17.43 15.46 21.08
C ALA A 498 -17.51 16.86 20.44
N LEU A 499 -18.61 17.16 19.76
CA LEU A 499 -18.83 18.46 19.12
C LEU A 499 -18.98 19.57 20.16
N GLU A 500 -19.73 19.36 21.24
CA GLU A 500 -19.87 20.34 22.31
C GLU A 500 -18.53 20.62 23.00
N ARG A 501 -17.76 19.59 23.32
CA ARG A 501 -16.41 19.73 23.85
C ARG A 501 -15.55 20.57 22.92
N LYS A 502 -15.56 20.29 21.61
CA LYS A 502 -14.78 21.07 20.63
C LYS A 502 -15.24 22.51 20.52
N ARG A 503 -16.55 22.76 20.59
CA ARG A 503 -17.16 24.10 20.63
C ARG A 503 -16.64 24.90 21.84
N PHE A 504 -16.59 24.28 23.02
CA PHE A 504 -16.08 24.92 24.23
C PHE A 504 -14.57 25.18 24.17
N GLU A 505 -13.77 24.24 23.65
CA GLU A 505 -12.34 24.44 23.42
C GLU A 505 -12.07 25.66 22.52
N LEU A 506 -12.79 25.77 21.39
CA LEU A 506 -12.68 26.91 20.48
C LEU A 506 -13.13 28.22 21.13
N LYS A 507 -14.17 28.19 21.96
CA LYS A 507 -14.63 29.37 22.69
C LYS A 507 -13.62 29.85 23.74
N ILE A 508 -13.01 28.92 24.48
CA ILE A 508 -11.91 29.22 25.40
C ILE A 508 -10.72 29.81 24.63
N GLN A 509 -10.38 29.24 23.47
CA GLN A 509 -9.31 29.77 22.63
C GLN A 509 -9.60 31.20 22.17
N TYR A 510 -10.84 31.48 21.78
CA TYR A 510 -11.30 32.81 21.38
C TYR A 510 -11.23 33.82 22.53
N ASP A 511 -11.72 33.44 23.71
CA ASP A 511 -11.85 34.34 24.87
C ASP A 511 -10.50 34.62 25.55
N ASN A 512 -9.59 33.62 25.60
CA ASN A 512 -8.41 33.66 26.47
C ASN A 512 -7.07 33.83 25.73
N SER A 513 -7.03 33.86 24.40
CA SER A 513 -5.77 34.03 23.66
C SER A 513 -5.51 35.51 23.35
N PRO A 514 -4.57 36.18 24.06
CA PRO A 514 -4.36 37.63 23.94
C PRO A 514 -3.78 38.07 22.58
N ASN A 515 -3.25 37.14 21.79
CA ASN A 515 -2.49 37.43 20.55
C ASN A 515 -3.20 36.95 19.26
N LEU A 516 -4.50 36.66 19.29
CA LEU A 516 -5.21 36.27 18.07
C LEU A 516 -5.42 37.47 17.14
N SER A 517 -5.01 37.32 15.89
CA SER A 517 -5.36 38.24 14.81
C SER A 517 -6.86 38.20 14.50
N ASP A 518 -7.38 39.26 13.86
CA ASP A 518 -8.80 39.33 13.50
C ASP A 518 -9.22 38.19 12.56
N LYS A 519 -8.33 37.77 11.65
CA LYS A 519 -8.56 36.61 10.77
C LYS A 519 -8.70 35.29 11.54
N GLU A 520 -7.89 35.10 12.59
CA GLU A 520 -7.98 33.89 13.42
C GLU A 520 -9.26 33.88 14.25
N LYS A 521 -9.66 35.04 14.79
CA LYS A 521 -10.93 35.21 15.50
C LYS A 521 -12.13 34.91 14.61
N GLU A 522 -12.13 35.41 13.38
CA GLU A 522 -13.18 35.14 12.39
C GLU A 522 -13.26 33.64 12.06
N SER A 523 -12.10 32.99 11.80
CA SER A 523 -12.04 31.55 11.54
C SER A 523 -12.55 30.71 12.71
N ILE A 524 -12.22 31.08 13.95
CA ILE A 524 -12.72 30.40 15.15
C ILE A 524 -14.24 30.55 15.28
N ASN A 525 -14.78 31.75 15.07
CA ASN A 525 -16.22 32.00 15.10
C ASN A 525 -16.97 31.20 14.02
N GLU A 526 -16.43 31.13 12.81
CA GLU A 526 -16.97 30.31 11.73
C GLU A 526 -17.03 28.83 12.14
N GLN A 527 -15.95 28.29 12.69
CA GLN A 527 -15.91 26.91 13.18
C GLN A 527 -16.93 26.65 14.30
N ILE A 528 -17.10 27.58 15.25
CA ILE A 528 -18.12 27.49 16.31
C ILE A 528 -19.53 27.44 15.71
N ALA A 529 -19.82 28.28 14.72
CA ALA A 529 -21.11 28.31 14.05
C ALA A 529 -21.41 26.99 13.31
N ILE A 530 -20.42 26.47 12.58
CA ILE A 530 -20.51 25.17 11.89
C ILE A 530 -20.81 24.04 12.88
N ILE A 531 -20.06 23.97 13.99
CA ILE A 531 -20.29 22.96 15.02
C ILE A 531 -21.70 23.08 15.60
N THR A 532 -22.15 24.30 15.90
CA THR A 532 -23.47 24.55 16.49
C THR A 532 -24.60 24.07 15.59
N ARG A 533 -24.45 24.21 14.28
CA ARG A 533 -25.38 23.65 13.29
C ARG A 533 -25.35 22.11 13.32
N SER A 534 -24.15 21.53 13.23
CA SER A 534 -23.96 20.08 13.14
C SER A 534 -24.37 19.28 14.38
N ILE A 535 -24.43 19.89 15.56
CA ILE A 535 -24.92 19.25 16.80
C ILE A 535 -26.40 18.86 16.69
N LYS A 536 -27.20 19.61 15.92
CA LYS A 536 -28.64 19.34 15.78
C LYS A 536 -28.95 18.26 14.74
N GLU A 537 -27.95 17.82 13.98
CA GLU A 537 -28.09 16.86 12.90
C GLU A 537 -27.76 15.45 13.38
N ARG A 538 -28.63 14.47 13.06
CA ARG A 538 -28.41 13.05 13.38
C ARG A 538 -27.45 12.40 12.41
N GLY A 539 -26.69 11.42 12.87
CA GLY A 539 -25.70 10.71 12.05
C GLY A 539 -24.54 11.62 11.60
N TYR A 540 -23.96 11.35 10.43
CA TYR A 540 -22.82 12.12 9.93
C TYR A 540 -23.24 13.38 9.16
N SER A 541 -23.12 14.56 9.78
CA SER A 541 -23.52 15.86 9.23
C SER A 541 -22.62 16.36 8.08
N SER A 542 -21.37 15.91 8.02
CA SER A 542 -20.41 16.26 6.95
C SER A 542 -20.77 15.69 5.57
N LEU A 543 -21.81 14.87 5.47
CA LEU A 543 -22.29 14.27 4.22
C LEU A 543 -23.48 15.03 3.60
N LEU A 544 -23.97 16.08 4.28
CA LEU A 544 -24.95 17.00 3.74
C LEU A 544 -24.21 18.26 3.29
N ILE A 545 -24.21 18.51 1.98
CA ILE A 545 -24.43 19.77 1.26
C ILE A 545 -24.30 19.41 -0.23
N GLU A 546 -25.43 19.30 -0.92
CA GLU A 546 -25.50 19.61 -2.35
C GLU A 546 -25.84 21.10 -2.46
N THR A 547 -24.97 21.83 -3.16
CA THR A 547 -25.23 22.75 -4.28
C THR A 547 -24.19 23.88 -4.25
N GLU A 548 -23.09 23.68 -4.96
CA GLU A 548 -22.60 24.65 -5.94
C GLU A 548 -21.68 23.92 -6.91
N VAL A 549 -22.05 23.96 -8.19
CA VAL A 549 -21.26 23.41 -9.30
C VAL A 549 -20.00 24.24 -9.39
N VAL A 550 -18.86 23.67 -9.01
CA VAL A 550 -17.56 24.21 -9.42
C VAL A 550 -17.27 23.57 -10.77
N SER A 551 -17.22 24.39 -11.82
CA SER A 551 -16.79 23.96 -13.14
C SER A 551 -15.34 23.48 -13.06
N ASP A 552 -15.11 22.24 -13.49
CA ASP A 552 -13.77 21.70 -13.70
C ASP A 552 -13.14 22.36 -14.95
N ASP A 553 -12.65 23.58 -14.77
CA ASP A 553 -11.55 24.12 -15.58
C ASP A 553 -10.41 24.41 -14.60
N ILE A 554 -9.37 23.55 -14.62
CA ILE A 554 -7.92 23.83 -14.49
C ILE A 554 -7.13 22.52 -14.54
#